data_AF-A0A392UHK8-F1
#
_entry.id   AF-A0A392UHK8-F1
#
_cell.length_a   1.000
_cell.length_b   1.000
_cell.length_c   1.000
_cell.angle_alpha   90.00
_cell.angle_beta   90.00
_cell.angle_gamma   90.00
#
_symmetry.space_group_name_H-M   'P 1'
#
loop_
_entity.id
_entity.type
_entity.pdbx_description
1 polymer ?
#
loop_
_entity_poly.entity_id
_entity_poly.type
_entity_poly.pdbx_seq_one_letter_code
_entity_poly.pdbx_strand_id
1 'polypeptide(L)' 'SLPHLDDDSVSPSPRSDHFHDASPRVRFMCSFGGKILPRPSDNQLRYVGGDTRIVAVNRSISFSALVHKLSKLSGN' A
#
# COMPACT_ATOMS: atom_id res chain seq x y z
N SER A 1 23.72 -2.22 50.80
CA SER A 1 23.53 -3.18 49.69
C SER A 1 22.31 -2.76 48.89
N LEU A 2 22.50 -2.08 47.76
CA LEU A 2 21.48 -1.89 46.70
C LEU A 2 21.38 -3.19 45.89
N PRO A 3 20.18 -3.65 45.47
CA PRO A 3 19.44 -3.13 44.31
C PRO A 3 17.90 -3.17 44.55
N HIS A 4 16.98 -2.67 43.72
CA HIS A 4 16.74 -2.91 42.30
C HIS A 4 15.88 -1.76 41.78
N LEU A 5 16.31 -1.09 40.72
CA LEU A 5 15.44 -0.24 39.90
C LEU A 5 14.51 -1.18 39.14
N ASP A 6 13.21 -1.06 39.34
CA ASP A 6 12.21 -1.53 38.38
C ASP A 6 12.33 -0.70 37.09
N ASP A 7 13.16 -1.19 36.18
CA ASP A 7 13.08 -0.90 34.75
C ASP A 7 11.71 -1.40 34.27
N ASP A 8 10.69 -0.55 34.34
CA ASP A 8 9.44 -0.78 33.62
C ASP A 8 9.77 -0.65 32.13
N SER A 9 10.26 -1.76 31.60
CA SER A 9 10.56 -1.96 30.19
C SER A 9 9.25 -1.76 29.44
N VAL A 10 9.01 -0.52 29.01
CA VAL A 10 8.05 -0.19 27.97
C VAL A 10 8.51 -0.94 26.74
N SER A 11 8.10 -2.20 26.60
CA SER A 11 8.22 -2.90 25.34
C SER A 11 7.40 -2.10 24.34
N PRO A 12 8.02 -1.47 23.32
CA PRO A 12 7.24 -0.82 22.30
C PRO A 12 6.36 -1.90 21.67
N SER A 13 5.05 -1.69 21.75
CA SER A 13 4.09 -2.52 21.03
C SER A 13 4.52 -2.58 19.57
N PRO A 14 4.41 -3.71 18.86
CA PRO A 14 4.83 -3.87 17.46
C PRO A 14 3.86 -3.15 16.49
N ARG A 15 3.31 -2.01 16.90
CA ARG A 15 2.52 -1.12 16.07
C ARG A 15 3.48 -0.21 15.31
N SER A 16 4.06 -0.81 14.28
CA SER A 16 4.54 -0.14 13.07
C SER A 16 5.57 0.96 13.27
N ASP A 17 6.76 0.59 13.75
CA ASP A 17 7.98 1.35 13.45
C ASP A 17 8.27 1.29 11.95
N HIS A 18 7.71 2.24 11.19
CA HIS A 18 8.24 2.60 9.88
C HIS A 18 8.21 4.12 9.66
N PHE A 19 9.28 4.75 10.10
CA PHE A 19 9.96 5.92 9.52
C PHE A 19 9.17 7.23 9.42
N HIS A 20 9.34 8.09 10.43
CA HIS A 20 9.16 9.54 10.28
C HIS A 20 10.17 10.22 9.33
N ASP A 21 11.00 9.46 8.63
CA ASP A 21 11.98 9.95 7.64
C ASP A 21 11.77 9.39 6.21
N ALA A 22 10.71 8.61 6.00
CA ALA A 22 10.29 8.23 4.65
C ALA A 22 9.27 9.25 4.16
N SER A 23 9.63 10.02 3.13
CA SER A 23 8.70 10.92 2.41
C SER A 23 7.30 10.29 2.31
N PRO A 24 6.22 11.00 2.67
CA PRO A 24 4.88 10.41 2.82
C PRO A 24 4.50 9.65 1.54
N ARG A 25 4.08 8.40 1.69
CA ARG A 25 3.73 7.52 0.55
C ARG A 25 2.23 7.35 0.44
N VAL A 26 1.74 7.31 -0.79
CA VAL A 26 0.36 6.94 -1.11
C VAL A 26 0.33 5.56 -1.76
N ARG A 27 -0.66 4.73 -1.41
CA ARG A 27 -0.87 3.39 -1.96
C ARG A 27 -2.02 3.45 -2.96
N PHE A 28 -1.76 3.05 -4.19
CA PHE A 28 -2.75 2.90 -5.24
C PHE A 28 -3.03 1.42 -5.47
N MET A 29 -4.31 1.07 -5.62
CA MET A 29 -4.69 -0.21 -6.20
C MET A 29 -4.79 -0.01 -7.71
N CYS A 30 -4.00 -0.77 -8.47
CA CYS A 30 -3.92 -0.67 -9.91
C CYS A 30 -4.38 -1.99 -10.52
N SER A 31 -5.47 -1.95 -11.29
CA SER A 31 -6.03 -3.11 -11.97
C SER A 31 -5.94 -2.92 -13.49
N PHE A 32 -5.44 -3.91 -14.24
CA PHE A 32 -5.26 -3.84 -15.69
C PHE A 32 -5.42 -5.21 -16.39
N GLY A 33 -5.77 -5.20 -17.68
CA GLY A 33 -5.94 -6.41 -18.50
C GLY A 33 -7.28 -7.15 -18.36
N GLY A 34 -8.09 -6.82 -17.35
CA GLY A 34 -9.40 -7.42 -17.07
C GLY A 34 -10.60 -6.52 -17.35
N LYS A 35 -11.78 -6.93 -16.87
CA LYS A 35 -13.06 -6.24 -17.06
C LYS A 35 -13.79 -6.03 -15.74
N ILE A 36 -14.59 -4.97 -15.67
CA ILE A 36 -15.54 -4.74 -14.57
C ILE A 36 -16.89 -5.32 -14.99
N LEU A 37 -17.39 -6.31 -14.26
CA LEU A 37 -18.66 -6.98 -14.54
C LEU A 37 -19.58 -6.96 -13.30
N PRO A 38 -20.91 -6.95 -13.50
CA PRO A 38 -21.87 -7.14 -12.40
C PRO A 38 -21.65 -8.45 -11.65
N ARG A 39 -21.90 -8.44 -10.35
CA ARG A 39 -21.93 -9.60 -9.49
C ARG A 39 -23.40 -10.01 -9.28
N PRO A 40 -23.79 -11.24 -9.70
CA PRO A 40 -25.18 -11.68 -9.63
C PRO A 40 -25.79 -11.77 -8.22
N SER A 41 -24.98 -11.76 -7.17
CA SER A 41 -25.41 -12.05 -5.80
C SER A 41 -25.78 -10.82 -4.97
N ASP A 42 -25.29 -9.62 -5.31
CA ASP A 42 -25.35 -8.45 -4.43
C ASP A 42 -25.45 -7.09 -5.16
N ASN A 43 -25.73 -7.07 -6.47
CA ASN A 43 -25.74 -5.85 -7.30
C ASN A 43 -24.42 -5.05 -7.30
N GLN A 44 -23.31 -5.64 -6.85
CA GLN A 44 -22.01 -4.99 -6.88
C GLN A 44 -21.27 -5.27 -8.19
N LEU A 45 -20.15 -4.58 -8.41
CA LEU A 45 -19.24 -4.87 -9.50
C LEU A 45 -18.07 -5.74 -9.01
N ARG A 46 -17.50 -6.54 -9.91
CA ARG A 46 -16.24 -7.26 -9.67
C ARG A 46 -15.29 -7.07 -10.84
N TYR A 47 -14.00 -7.05 -10.56
CA TYR A 47 -12.96 -7.12 -11.56
C TYR A 47 -12.64 -8.58 -11.92
N VAL A 48 -12.56 -8.93 -13.21
CA VAL A 48 -12.31 -10.30 -13.69
C VAL A 48 -11.26 -10.37 -14.81
N GLY A 49 -10.50 -11.45 -14.84
CA GLY A 49 -9.64 -11.82 -15.97
C GLY A 49 -8.43 -10.92 -16.20
N GLY A 50 -8.00 -10.14 -15.20
CA GLY A 50 -6.81 -9.30 -15.25
C GLY A 50 -6.04 -9.33 -13.93
N ASP A 51 -5.02 -8.49 -13.85
CA ASP A 51 -4.18 -8.34 -12.66
C ASP A 51 -4.68 -7.21 -11.76
N THR A 52 -4.40 -7.33 -10.47
CA THR A 52 -4.56 -6.25 -9.49
C THR A 52 -3.33 -6.18 -8.60
N ARG A 53 -2.65 -5.04 -8.59
CA ARG A 53 -1.43 -4.83 -7.81
C ARG A 53 -1.54 -3.56 -6.97
N ILE A 54 -0.97 -3.58 -5.78
CA ILE A 54 -0.85 -2.38 -4.94
C ILE A 54 0.50 -1.72 -5.20
N VAL A 55 0.50 -0.44 -5.57
CA VAL A 55 1.71 0.34 -5.82
C VAL A 55 1.80 1.50 -4.85
N ALA A 56 2.88 1.53 -4.08
CA ALA A 56 3.20 2.64 -3.19
C ALA A 56 4.16 3.64 -3.86
N VAL A 57 3.78 4.90 -3.95
CA VAL A 57 4.58 6.01 -4.52
C VAL A 57 4.73 7.14 -3.51
N ASN A 58 5.77 7.95 -3.67
CA ASN A 58 5.91 9.18 -2.91
C ASN A 58 4.74 10.13 -3.25
N ARG A 59 4.17 10.79 -2.24
CA ARG A 59 3.08 11.75 -2.38
C ARG A 59 3.45 12.96 -3.25
N SER A 60 4.73 13.29 -3.38
CA SER A 60 5.23 14.34 -4.27
C SER A 60 5.51 13.89 -5.72
N ILE A 61 5.13 12.66 -6.11
CA ILE A 61 5.35 12.16 -7.48
C ILE A 61 4.69 13.07 -8.53
N SER A 62 5.41 13.36 -9.62
CA SER A 62 4.83 14.05 -10.76
C SER A 62 3.90 13.12 -11.55
N PHE A 63 2.92 13.70 -12.24
CA PHE A 63 1.98 12.91 -13.07
C PHE A 63 2.70 12.07 -14.13
N SER A 64 3.70 12.64 -14.80
CA SER A 64 4.51 11.93 -15.81
C SER A 64 5.24 10.71 -15.22
N ALA A 65 5.88 10.86 -14.05
CA ALA A 65 6.56 9.76 -13.37
C ALA A 65 5.58 8.68 -12.89
N LEU A 66 4.39 9.08 -12.44
CA LEU A 66 3.33 8.14 -12.07
C LEU A 66 2.88 7.31 -13.27
N VAL A 67 2.57 7.95 -14.40
CA VAL A 67 2.17 7.27 -15.65
C VAL A 67 3.25 6.31 -16.13
N HIS A 68 4.52 6.74 -16.14
CA HIS A 68 5.65 5.88 -16.52
C HIS A 68 5.81 4.67 -15.58
N LYS A 69 5.51 4.83 -14.29
CA LYS A 69 5.51 3.70 -13.35
C LYS A 69 4.35 2.75 -13.61
N LEU A 70 3.18 3.27 -13.93
CA LEU A 70 1.98 2.47 -14.23
C LEU A 70 2.12 1.70 -15.55
N SER A 71 2.72 2.27 -16.59
CA SER A 71 2.91 1.59 -17.89
C SER A 71 3.75 0.31 -17.76
N LYS A 72 4.78 0.34 -16.90
CA LYS A 72 5.61 -0.83 -16.59
C LYS A 72 4.85 -1.96 -15.89
N LEU A 73 3.72 -1.66 -15.22
CA LEU A 73 2.93 -2.69 -14.57
C LEU A 73 2.10 -3.48 -15.57
N SER A 74 1.57 -2.82 -16.60
CA SER A 74 0.70 -3.44 -17.60
C SER A 74 1.44 -4.14 -18.74
N GLY A 75 2.76 -4.21 -18.70
CA GLY A 75 3.57 -4.93 -19.70
C GLY A 75 3.74 -4.18 -21.03
N ASN A 76 3.65 -2.85 -21.02
CA ASN A 76 3.85 -1.98 -22.19
C ASN A 76 5.24 -1.36 -22.24
#